data_AF-A0A842T357-F1
#
_entry.id   AF-A0A842T357-F1
#
_cell.length_a   1.000
_cell.length_b   1.000
_cell.length_c   1.000
_cell.angle_alpha   90.00
_cell.angle_beta   90.00
_cell.angle_gamma   90.00
#
_symmetry.space_group_name_H-M   'P 1'
#
loop_
_entity.id
_entity.type
_entity.pdbx_description
1 polymer ?
#
loop_
_entity_poly.entity_id
_entity_poly.type
_entity_poly.pdbx_seq_one_letter_code
_entity_poly.pdbx_strand_id
1 'polypeptide(L)'
;MDEKEFRNEDTEKLLFFNEAIEYMKKYEYIDETRTEYEKESSSSDGSVESPSENCLRNEMLEELNRLKELILNNPDRKLNKLSKDERILFNRFISFFKFCPVCGNYNHYHNLKTIYFNEDLSNFKDFLIDYMMEKIDNRKLNKFNINIGVLCCNCYKNLYEQDE
;
A
#
# COMPACT_ATOMS: atom_id res chain seq x y z
N MET A 1 58.11 -6.36 -1.12
CA MET A 1 57.04 -6.39 -2.14
C MET A 1 56.35 -7.70 -1.92
N ASP A 2 55.24 -7.67 -1.17
CA ASP A 2 54.51 -8.88 -0.78
C ASP A 2 53.14 -8.82 -1.46
N GLU A 3 52.94 -9.73 -2.41
CA GLU A 3 51.64 -10.09 -2.95
C GLU A 3 50.80 -10.71 -1.82
N LYS A 4 49.62 -10.15 -1.55
CA LYS A 4 48.61 -10.80 -0.71
C LYS A 4 47.39 -11.13 -1.54
N GLU A 5 47.11 -12.42 -1.55
CA GLU A 5 46.03 -13.13 -2.21
C GLU A 5 44.63 -12.66 -1.78
N PHE A 6 43.75 -12.65 -2.79
CA PHE A 6 42.31 -12.97 -2.79
C PHE A 6 41.56 -12.99 -1.45
N ARG A 7 40.55 -12.12 -1.36
CA ARG A 7 39.27 -12.45 -0.71
C ARG A 7 38.19 -12.41 -1.78
N ASN A 8 37.65 -13.59 -2.10
CA ASN A 8 36.41 -13.76 -2.84
C ASN A 8 35.29 -13.14 -2.01
N GLU A 9 34.82 -11.96 -2.40
CA GLU A 9 33.49 -11.50 -2.01
C GLU A 9 32.49 -12.21 -2.89
N ASP A 10 31.59 -12.94 -2.25
CA ASP A 10 30.52 -13.70 -2.85
C ASP A 10 29.79 -12.85 -3.89
N THR A 11 30.02 -13.19 -5.16
CA THR A 11 29.11 -12.80 -6.22
C THR A 11 27.83 -13.58 -5.98
N GLU A 12 26.93 -12.99 -5.17
CA GLU A 12 25.50 -13.25 -5.29
C GLU A 12 25.14 -12.98 -6.74
N LYS A 13 25.29 -14.01 -7.57
CA LYS A 13 24.84 -14.03 -8.95
C LYS A 13 23.40 -13.55 -8.91
N LEU A 14 23.15 -12.42 -9.55
CA LEU A 14 21.86 -11.76 -9.63
C LEU A 14 20.80 -12.75 -10.12
N LEU A 15 20.14 -13.44 -9.18
CA LEU A 15 19.14 -14.47 -9.45
C LEU A 15 17.97 -13.91 -10.29
N PHE A 16 17.70 -12.62 -10.14
CA PHE A 16 16.68 -11.88 -10.89
C PHE A 16 16.90 -11.85 -12.40
N PHE A 17 18.15 -11.80 -12.88
CA PHE A 17 18.40 -11.69 -14.32
C PHE A 17 18.20 -13.02 -15.05
N ASN A 18 18.49 -14.15 -14.39
CA ASN A 18 18.34 -15.46 -15.03
C ASN A 18 16.89 -15.86 -15.19
N GLU A 19 16.04 -15.55 -14.21
CA GLU A 19 14.61 -15.86 -14.25
C GLU A 19 13.87 -15.03 -15.30
N ALA A 20 14.23 -13.76 -15.46
CA ALA A 20 13.71 -12.91 -16.54
C ALA A 20 14.14 -13.39 -17.94
N ILE A 21 15.38 -13.85 -18.09
CA ILE A 21 15.88 -14.40 -19.36
C ILE A 21 15.19 -15.74 -19.68
N GLU A 22 15.00 -16.62 -18.71
CA GLU A 22 14.25 -17.86 -18.90
C GLU A 22 12.79 -17.60 -19.27
N TYR A 23 12.16 -16.61 -18.63
CA TYR A 23 10.81 -16.19 -18.98
C TYR A 23 10.74 -15.71 -20.44
N MET A 24 11.65 -14.84 -20.89
CA MET A 24 11.65 -14.36 -22.28
C MET A 24 11.91 -15.47 -23.30
N LYS A 25 12.86 -16.37 -23.04
CA LYS A 25 13.14 -17.53 -23.92
C LYS A 25 11.95 -18.48 -24.02
N LYS A 26 11.19 -18.65 -22.93
CA LYS A 26 9.97 -19.47 -22.93
C LYS A 26 8.91 -18.95 -23.90
N TYR A 27 8.82 -17.63 -24.09
CA TYR A 27 7.87 -17.04 -25.05
C TYR A 27 8.40 -17.01 -26.49
N GLU A 28 9.71 -16.89 -26.71
CA GLU A 28 10.29 -17.07 -28.05
C GLU A 28 10.03 -18.49 -28.61
N TYR A 29 10.13 -19.52 -27.77
CA TYR A 29 9.87 -20.91 -28.18
C TYR A 29 8.38 -21.19 -28.52
N ILE A 30 7.46 -20.43 -27.93
CA ILE A 30 6.02 -20.53 -28.21
C ILE A 30 5.67 -19.88 -29.55
N ASP A 31 6.43 -18.86 -29.98
CA ASP A 31 6.21 -18.17 -31.26
C ASP A 31 6.74 -19.00 -32.45
N GLU A 32 7.88 -19.68 -32.26
CA GLU A 32 8.43 -20.60 -33.28
C GLU A 32 7.52 -21.82 -33.52
N THR A 33 6.94 -22.39 -32.46
CA THR A 33 6.01 -23.54 -32.59
C THR A 33 4.66 -23.14 -33.20
N ARG A 34 4.21 -21.90 -33.02
CA ARG A 34 2.96 -21.40 -33.62
C ARG A 34 3.06 -21.25 -35.14
N THR A 35 4.24 -20.99 -35.67
CA THR A 35 4.49 -20.80 -37.10
C THR A 35 4.39 -22.11 -37.91
N GLU A 36 4.57 -23.28 -37.26
CA GLU A 36 4.46 -24.59 -37.91
C GLU A 36 3.02 -25.13 -37.95
N TYR A 37 2.19 -24.81 -36.96
CA TYR A 37 0.80 -25.31 -36.88
C TYR A 37 -0.21 -24.52 -37.73
N GLU A 38 0.12 -23.31 -38.18
CA GLU A 38 -0.79 -22.48 -39.01
C GLU A 38 -0.81 -22.88 -40.50
N LYS A 39 -0.02 -23.86 -40.94
CA LYS A 39 0.00 -24.32 -42.35
C LYS A 39 -0.92 -25.48 -42.71
N GLU A 40 -1.50 -26.21 -41.75
CA GLU A 40 -2.27 -27.43 -42.05
C GLU A 40 -3.76 -27.39 -41.64
N SER A 41 -4.25 -26.32 -41.01
CA SER A 41 -5.63 -26.28 -40.49
C SER A 41 -6.52 -25.30 -41.26
N SER A 42 -6.83 -25.60 -42.53
CA SER A 42 -7.87 -24.87 -43.28
C SER A 42 -9.01 -25.80 -43.68
N SER A 43 -9.88 -26.15 -42.72
CA SER A 43 -11.28 -26.54 -43.01
C SER A 43 -12.19 -26.50 -41.77
N SER A 44 -13.39 -25.96 -41.98
CA SER A 44 -14.65 -26.05 -41.22
C SER A 44 -14.85 -25.23 -39.94
N ASP A 45 -15.67 -24.19 -40.10
CA ASP A 45 -16.91 -23.86 -39.38
C ASP A 45 -17.00 -24.01 -37.85
N GLY A 46 -17.29 -22.87 -37.21
CA GLY A 46 -17.66 -22.75 -35.80
C GLY A 46 -17.42 -21.32 -35.32
N SER A 47 -18.48 -20.51 -35.29
CA SER A 47 -18.46 -19.16 -34.73
C SER A 47 -18.18 -19.20 -33.22
N VAL A 48 -16.90 -19.22 -32.87
CA VAL A 48 -16.41 -18.95 -31.53
C VAL A 48 -16.26 -17.43 -31.44
N GLU A 49 -17.03 -16.79 -30.55
CA GLU A 49 -16.84 -15.39 -30.21
C GLU A 49 -15.37 -15.16 -29.91
N SER A 50 -14.74 -14.33 -30.73
CA SER A 50 -13.33 -13.94 -30.59
C SER A 50 -13.09 -13.51 -29.14
N PRO A 51 -12.13 -14.15 -28.42
CA PRO A 51 -11.73 -13.64 -27.12
C PRO A 51 -11.13 -12.26 -27.36
N SER A 52 -11.90 -11.24 -27.00
CA SER A 52 -11.57 -9.81 -27.07
C SER A 52 -10.08 -9.57 -27.23
N GLU A 53 -9.64 -9.17 -28.43
CA GLU A 53 -8.23 -8.91 -28.80
C GLU A 53 -7.54 -7.88 -27.88
N ASN A 54 -8.29 -7.26 -26.96
CA ASN A 54 -7.82 -6.29 -26.00
C ASN A 54 -7.92 -6.75 -24.54
N CYS A 55 -8.12 -8.05 -24.25
CA CYS A 55 -8.24 -8.54 -22.86
C CYS A 55 -7.01 -8.16 -22.02
N LEU A 56 -5.80 -8.50 -22.49
CA LEU A 56 -4.53 -8.13 -21.84
C LEU A 56 -4.34 -6.61 -21.76
N ARG A 57 -4.68 -5.88 -22.83
CA ARG A 57 -4.58 -4.43 -22.87
C ARG A 57 -5.47 -3.79 -21.80
N ASN A 58 -6.69 -4.27 -21.66
CA ASN A 58 -7.66 -3.73 -20.71
C ASN A 58 -7.26 -4.05 -19.27
N GLU A 59 -6.79 -5.28 -19.01
CA GLU A 59 -6.24 -5.68 -17.71
C GLU A 59 -5.03 -4.81 -17.32
N MET A 60 -4.11 -4.56 -18.26
CA MET A 60 -2.99 -3.65 -18.03
C MET A 60 -3.45 -2.20 -17.77
N LEU A 61 -4.45 -1.71 -18.50
CA LEU A 61 -5.00 -0.37 -18.28
C LEU A 61 -5.68 -0.27 -16.91
N GLU A 62 -6.38 -1.32 -16.47
CA GLU A 62 -7.02 -1.40 -15.17
C GLU A 62 -5.97 -1.39 -14.04
N GLU A 63 -4.92 -2.20 -14.15
CA GLU A 63 -3.83 -2.19 -13.17
C GLU A 63 -3.06 -0.87 -13.16
N LEU A 64 -2.84 -0.22 -14.31
CA LEU A 64 -2.25 1.13 -14.36
C LEU A 64 -3.13 2.17 -13.65
N ASN A 65 -4.45 2.08 -13.80
CA ASN A 65 -5.38 2.97 -13.09
C ASN A 65 -5.34 2.71 -11.58
N ARG A 66 -5.34 1.45 -11.16
CA ARG A 66 -5.18 1.07 -9.75
C ARG A 66 -3.88 1.61 -9.15
N LEU A 67 -2.79 1.51 -9.89
CA LEU A 67 -1.49 2.04 -9.47
C LEU A 67 -1.49 3.57 -9.36
N LYS A 68 -2.13 4.26 -10.30
CA LYS A 68 -2.33 5.71 -10.26
C LYS A 68 -3.11 6.14 -9.02
N GLU A 69 -4.17 5.43 -8.66
CA GLU A 69 -4.95 5.70 -7.45
C GLU A 69 -4.11 5.52 -6.19
N LEU A 70 -3.36 4.42 -6.08
CA LEU A 70 -2.45 4.17 -4.96
C LEU A 70 -1.39 5.28 -4.81
N ILE A 71 -0.85 5.79 -5.91
CA ILE A 71 0.14 6.88 -5.91
C ILE A 71 -0.48 8.22 -5.50
N LEU A 72 -1.69 8.53 -5.99
CA LEU A 72 -2.39 9.79 -5.66
C LEU A 72 -2.87 9.81 -4.21
N ASN A 73 -3.35 8.67 -3.70
CA ASN A 73 -3.81 8.51 -2.32
C ASN A 73 -2.68 8.25 -1.34
N ASN A 74 -1.42 8.28 -1.80
CA ASN A 74 -0.27 8.07 -0.93
C ASN A 74 -0.17 9.22 0.11
N PRO A 75 -0.29 8.92 1.41
CA PRO A 75 -0.33 9.94 2.45
C PRO A 75 1.02 10.68 2.62
N ASP A 76 2.13 10.11 2.15
CA ASP A 76 3.45 10.76 2.20
C ASP A 76 3.51 11.97 1.27
N ARG A 77 2.86 11.89 0.10
CA ARG A 77 2.75 13.03 -0.83
C ARG A 77 1.88 14.14 -0.26
N LYS A 78 0.81 13.79 0.48
CA LYS A 78 -0.06 14.78 1.13
C LYS A 78 0.67 15.53 2.25
N LEU A 79 1.54 14.85 3.01
CA LEU A 79 2.33 15.47 4.09
C LEU A 79 3.31 16.56 3.61
N ASN A 80 3.87 16.41 2.41
CA ASN A 80 4.80 17.40 1.83
C ASN A 80 4.09 18.63 1.26
N LYS A 81 2.77 18.54 1.01
CA LYS A 81 1.95 19.65 0.53
C LYS A 81 1.35 20.49 1.66
N LEU A 82 1.45 20.04 2.91
CA LEU A 82 0.93 20.76 4.06
C LEU A 82 1.65 22.10 4.27
N SER A 83 0.88 23.12 4.62
CA SER A 83 1.39 24.38 5.16
C SER A 83 2.10 24.17 6.50
N LYS A 84 2.81 25.20 6.98
CA LYS A 84 3.52 25.14 8.27
C LYS A 84 2.56 24.85 9.42
N ASP A 85 1.40 25.50 9.43
CA ASP A 85 0.42 25.37 10.51
C ASP A 85 -0.24 23.99 10.50
N GLU A 86 -0.61 23.49 9.32
CA GLU A 86 -1.16 22.14 9.18
C GLU A 86 -0.14 21.06 9.57
N ARG A 87 1.14 21.26 9.28
CA ARG A 87 2.20 20.33 9.71
C ARG A 87 2.36 20.32 11.24
N ILE A 88 2.22 21.47 11.89
CA ILE A 88 2.21 21.54 13.37
C ILE A 88 1.00 20.80 13.93
N LEU A 89 -0.20 21.03 13.37
CA LEU A 89 -1.42 20.34 13.78
C LEU A 89 -1.30 18.82 13.62
N PHE A 90 -0.79 18.36 12.48
CA PHE A 90 -0.52 16.95 12.20
C PHE A 90 0.44 16.35 13.23
N ASN A 91 1.56 17.02 13.51
CA ASN A 91 2.53 16.51 14.49
C ASN A 91 1.94 16.42 15.90
N ARG A 92 1.07 17.38 16.28
CA ARG A 92 0.30 17.31 17.53
C ARG A 92 -0.65 16.13 17.54
N PHE A 93 -1.40 15.92 16.46
CA PHE A 93 -2.32 14.80 16.30
C PHE A 93 -1.60 13.46 16.49
N ILE A 94 -0.49 13.24 15.78
CA ILE A 94 0.32 12.02 15.90
C ILE A 94 0.81 11.82 17.34
N SER A 95 1.31 12.89 17.96
CA SER A 95 1.86 12.82 19.32
C SER A 95 0.80 12.54 20.38
N PHE A 96 -0.42 13.05 20.18
CA PHE A 96 -1.54 12.89 21.11
C PHE A 96 -2.14 11.48 21.03
N PHE A 97 -2.36 10.96 19.81
CA PHE A 97 -2.97 9.65 19.59
C PHE A 97 -1.95 8.50 19.44
N LYS A 98 -0.69 8.71 19.83
CA LYS A 98 0.37 7.70 19.72
C LYS A 98 0.14 6.45 20.57
N PHE A 99 -0.69 6.52 21.61
CA PHE A 99 -0.97 5.39 22.49
C PHE A 99 -2.42 4.93 22.34
N CYS A 100 -2.61 3.61 22.34
CA CYS A 100 -3.93 3.01 22.33
C CYS A 100 -4.63 3.22 23.68
N PRO A 101 -5.91 3.67 23.71
CA PRO A 101 -6.64 3.90 24.95
C PRO A 101 -7.02 2.61 25.69
N VAL A 102 -6.97 1.44 25.02
CA VAL A 102 -7.35 0.15 25.59
C VAL A 102 -6.15 -0.58 26.21
N CYS A 103 -5.04 -0.69 25.49
CA CYS A 103 -3.87 -1.45 25.94
C CYS A 103 -2.64 -0.59 26.30
N GLY A 104 -2.66 0.72 26.01
CA GLY A 104 -1.52 1.62 26.23
C GLY A 104 -0.34 1.44 25.28
N ASN A 105 -0.37 0.44 24.38
CA ASN A 105 0.71 0.23 23.40
C ASN A 105 0.73 1.33 22.33
N TYR A 106 1.89 1.46 21.67
CA TYR A 106 2.06 2.41 20.57
C TYR A 106 1.18 2.04 19.37
N ASN A 107 0.52 3.07 18.83
CA ASN A 107 -0.15 3.00 17.54
C ASN A 107 0.88 3.07 16.42
N HIS A 108 0.65 2.33 15.34
CA HIS A 108 1.45 2.46 14.14
C HIS A 108 1.28 3.85 13.53
N TYR A 109 2.40 4.51 13.27
CA TYR A 109 2.42 5.83 12.65
C TYR A 109 1.65 5.86 11.32
N HIS A 110 1.79 4.80 10.52
CA HIS A 110 1.06 4.64 9.26
C HIS A 110 -0.46 4.73 9.46
N ASN A 111 -1.03 4.07 10.46
CA ASN A 111 -2.48 4.08 10.69
C ASN A 111 -2.99 5.46 11.08
N LEU A 112 -2.29 6.14 12.00
CA LEU A 112 -2.63 7.51 12.41
C LEU A 112 -2.53 8.47 11.24
N LYS A 113 -1.52 8.28 10.39
CA LYS A 113 -1.34 9.05 9.17
C LYS A 113 -2.49 8.81 8.18
N THR A 114 -2.89 7.56 7.98
CA THR A 114 -4.03 7.20 7.14
C THR A 114 -5.31 7.85 7.64
N ILE A 115 -5.59 7.77 8.96
CA ILE A 115 -6.77 8.44 9.55
C ILE A 115 -6.75 9.96 9.28
N TYR A 116 -5.58 10.59 9.37
CA TYR A 116 -5.46 12.03 9.16
C TYR A 116 -5.68 12.47 7.70
N PHE A 117 -5.23 11.67 6.74
CA PHE A 117 -5.22 12.04 5.32
C PHE A 117 -6.31 11.36 4.47
N ASN A 118 -7.04 10.42 5.05
CA ASN A 118 -8.16 9.76 4.39
C ASN A 118 -9.40 10.65 4.43
N GLU A 119 -9.96 10.94 3.25
CA GLU A 119 -11.12 11.82 3.08
C GLU A 119 -12.42 11.13 3.54
N ASP A 120 -12.50 9.81 3.42
CA ASP A 120 -13.65 9.01 3.89
C ASP A 120 -13.79 9.07 5.42
N LEU A 121 -12.67 9.30 6.11
CA LEU A 121 -12.61 9.42 7.57
C LEU A 121 -12.59 10.89 8.03
N SER A 122 -12.91 11.85 7.16
CA SER A 122 -12.87 13.29 7.47
C SER A 122 -13.64 13.66 8.73
N ASN A 123 -14.90 13.22 8.85
CA ASN A 123 -15.74 13.47 10.03
C ASN A 123 -15.11 12.91 11.32
N PHE A 124 -14.54 11.70 11.24
CA PHE A 124 -13.90 11.07 12.39
C PHE A 124 -12.60 11.79 12.78
N LYS A 125 -11.81 12.19 11.80
CA LYS A 125 -10.60 12.97 11.99
C LYS A 125 -10.91 14.33 12.63
N ASP A 126 -11.93 15.04 12.15
CA ASP A 126 -12.32 16.35 12.69
C ASP A 126 -12.78 16.22 14.15
N PHE A 127 -13.59 15.20 14.47
CA PHE A 127 -13.93 14.87 15.86
C PHE A 127 -12.71 14.62 16.75
N LEU A 128 -11.71 13.86 16.26
CA LEU A 128 -10.48 13.61 17.01
C LEU A 128 -9.65 14.88 17.22
N ILE A 129 -9.61 15.77 16.21
CA ILE A 129 -8.91 17.05 16.32
C ILE A 129 -9.60 17.95 17.35
N ASP A 130 -10.92 18.07 17.30
CA ASP A 130 -11.71 18.86 18.26
C ASP A 130 -11.49 18.33 19.68
N TYR A 131 -11.60 17.02 19.87
CA TYR A 131 -11.33 16.39 21.17
C TYR A 131 -9.91 16.68 21.66
N MET A 132 -8.90 16.57 20.79
CA MET A 132 -7.50 16.89 21.13
C MET A 132 -7.37 18.37 21.56
N MET A 133 -7.95 19.30 20.80
CA MET A 133 -7.89 20.73 21.10
C MET A 133 -8.59 21.04 22.42
N GLU A 134 -9.79 20.49 22.65
CA GLU A 134 -10.49 20.67 23.92
C GLU A 134 -9.72 20.07 25.10
N LYS A 135 -9.07 18.90 24.95
CA LYS A 135 -8.24 18.31 26.01
C LYS A 135 -7.00 19.15 26.33
N ILE A 136 -6.39 19.77 25.32
CA ILE A 136 -5.20 20.61 25.48
C ILE A 136 -5.57 21.97 26.12
N ASP A 137 -6.63 22.61 25.62
CA ASP A 137 -6.98 23.99 26.01
C ASP A 137 -7.90 24.04 27.24
N ASN A 138 -8.81 23.07 27.39
CA ASN A 138 -9.80 23.05 28.46
C ASN A 138 -9.51 21.95 29.50
N ARG A 139 -9.00 22.36 30.67
CA ARG A 139 -8.84 21.49 31.86
C ARG A 139 -10.17 20.89 32.38
N LYS A 140 -11.33 21.33 31.88
CA LYS A 140 -12.64 20.82 32.30
C LYS A 140 -12.87 19.36 31.90
N LEU A 141 -12.43 18.95 30.71
CA LEU A 141 -12.52 17.55 30.28
C LEU A 141 -11.61 16.62 31.08
N ASN A 142 -10.55 17.13 31.71
CA ASN A 142 -9.74 16.32 32.63
C ASN A 142 -10.50 15.90 33.89
N LYS A 143 -11.65 16.50 34.20
CA LYS A 143 -12.49 16.08 35.33
C LYS A 143 -13.32 14.83 35.00
N PHE A 144 -13.60 14.59 33.72
CA PHE A 144 -14.30 13.40 33.28
C PHE A 144 -13.25 12.38 32.83
N ASN A 145 -13.26 11.19 33.44
CA ASN A 145 -12.27 10.14 33.17
C ASN A 145 -12.61 9.38 31.85
N ILE A 146 -12.94 10.13 30.79
CA ILE A 146 -13.28 9.62 29.47
C ILE A 146 -11.99 9.55 28.67
N ASN A 147 -11.66 8.37 28.15
CA ASN A 147 -10.43 8.11 27.41
C ASN A 147 -10.75 7.83 25.94
N ILE A 148 -10.92 8.90 25.16
CA ILE A 148 -11.12 8.81 23.70
C ILE A 148 -9.75 8.75 23.02
N GLY A 149 -9.61 7.84 22.05
CA GLY A 149 -8.38 7.69 21.27
C GLY A 149 -8.54 6.72 20.11
N VAL A 150 -7.43 6.45 19.42
CA VAL A 150 -7.37 5.53 18.29
C VAL A 150 -6.90 4.15 18.75
N LEU A 151 -7.61 3.09 18.35
CA LEU A 151 -7.24 1.71 18.68
C LEU A 151 -6.00 1.26 17.89
N CYS A 152 -5.13 0.47 18.54
CA CYS A 152 -4.06 -0.22 17.82
C CYS A 152 -4.61 -1.41 17.03
N CYS A 153 -3.84 -1.92 16.08
CA CYS A 153 -4.27 -3.03 15.23
C CYS A 153 -4.79 -4.20 16.07
N ASN A 154 -4.03 -4.64 17.08
CA ASN A 154 -4.41 -5.80 17.88
C ASN A 154 -5.73 -5.59 18.65
N CYS A 155 -5.94 -4.41 19.24
CA CYS A 155 -7.18 -4.10 19.93
C CYS A 155 -8.35 -4.01 18.95
N TYR A 156 -8.13 -3.45 17.76
CA TYR A 156 -9.16 -3.42 16.71
C TYR A 156 -9.57 -4.85 16.30
N LYS A 157 -8.58 -5.71 16.01
CA LYS A 157 -8.83 -7.12 15.67
C LYS A 157 -9.58 -7.86 16.76
N ASN A 158 -9.13 -7.75 18.01
CA ASN A 158 -9.75 -8.46 19.12
C ASN A 158 -11.20 -8.02 19.40
N LEU A 159 -11.55 -6.76 19.07
CA LEU A 159 -12.89 -6.23 19.31
C LEU A 159 -13.85 -6.41 18.13
N TYR A 160 -13.34 -6.51 16.91
CA TYR A 160 -14.16 -6.46 15.70
C TYR A 160 -13.93 -7.61 14.70
N GLU A 161 -12.84 -8.37 14.80
CA GLU A 161 -12.57 -9.54 13.95
C GLU A 161 -12.92 -10.89 14.64
N GLN A 162 -13.53 -10.88 15.83
CA GLN A 162 -13.98 -12.12 16.51
C GLN A 162 -15.41 -12.56 16.18
N ASP A 163 -16.14 -11.80 15.36
CA ASP A 163 -17.54 -12.05 15.01
C ASP A 163 -17.75 -12.55 13.56
N GLU A 164 -16.69 -13.02 12.88
CA GLU A 164 -16.77 -13.80 11.62
C GLU A 164 -16.38 -15.27 11.83
#